data_AF-A0A3B8VLQ5-F1
#
_entry.id   AF-A0A3B8VLQ5-F1
#
_cell.length_a   1.000
_cell.length_b   1.000
_cell.length_c   1.000
_cell.angle_alpha   90.00
_cell.angle_beta   90.00
_cell.angle_gamma   90.00
#
_symmetry.space_group_name_H-M   'P 1'
#
loop_
_entity.id
_entity.type
_entity.pdbx_description
1 polymer ?
#
loop_
_entity_poly.entity_id
_entity_poly.type
_entity_poly.pdbx_seq_one_letter_code
_entity_poly.pdbx_strand_id
1 'polypeptide(L)'
;ELGAALSGLGVAGVMLMCSEPEEVSGSLPNLRNAFDGPIGAYSQIGYRPIAPLGGEESKNPLPPGENSPVRLAEFASDWLAMGAQIVGGCCATTPAHIKAMSKLLD
;
A
#
# COMPACT_ATOMS: atom_id res chain seq x y z
N GLU A 1 -5.10 -14.92 16.12
CA GLU A 1 -4.34 -14.42 14.96
C GLU A 1 -5.30 -14.01 13.85
N LEU A 2 -4.88 -13.17 12.90
CA LEU A 2 -5.74 -12.51 11.91
C LEU A 2 -6.69 -13.48 11.18
N GLY A 3 -6.18 -14.57 10.60
CA GLY A 3 -7.00 -15.55 9.90
C GLY A 3 -8.11 -16.17 10.76
N ALA A 4 -7.81 -16.46 12.04
CA ALA A 4 -8.82 -16.95 12.97
C ALA A 4 -9.90 -15.89 13.28
N ALA A 5 -9.52 -14.61 13.37
CA ALA A 5 -10.47 -13.52 13.62
C ALA A 5 -11.38 -13.24 12.41
N LEU A 6 -10.92 -13.53 11.18
CA LEU A 6 -11.68 -13.32 9.95
C LEU A 6 -12.48 -14.56 9.51
N SER A 7 -12.25 -15.72 10.13
CA SER A 7 -12.92 -16.97 9.80
C SER A 7 -14.45 -16.84 9.90
N GLY A 8 -15.16 -17.25 8.84
CA GLY A 8 -16.62 -17.22 8.77
C GLY A 8 -17.24 -15.86 8.42
N LEU A 9 -16.45 -14.79 8.29
CA LEU A 9 -16.96 -13.44 7.98
C LEU A 9 -17.15 -13.17 6.47
N GLY A 10 -16.74 -14.09 5.59
CA GLY A 10 -16.89 -13.92 4.14
C GLY A 10 -16.09 -12.75 3.55
N VAL A 11 -14.95 -12.41 4.16
CA VAL A 11 -14.10 -11.30 3.73
C VAL A 11 -13.51 -11.58 2.34
N ALA A 12 -13.78 -10.69 1.38
CA ALA A 12 -13.31 -10.82 0.00
C ALA A 12 -11.82 -10.52 -0.17
N GLY A 13 -11.20 -9.79 0.76
CA GLY A 13 -9.77 -9.54 0.78
C GLY A 13 -9.33 -8.64 1.93
N VAL A 14 -8.03 -8.63 2.22
CA VAL A 14 -7.42 -7.81 3.26
C VAL A 14 -6.30 -6.98 2.64
N MET A 15 -6.31 -5.67 2.89
CA MET A 15 -5.33 -4.77 2.28
C MET A 15 -4.54 -3.98 3.32
N LEU A 16 -3.24 -3.82 3.05
CA LEU A 16 -2.38 -2.87 3.78
C LEU A 16 -2.48 -1.51 3.11
N MET A 17 -2.68 -0.45 3.88
CA MET A 17 -2.87 0.90 3.33
C MET A 17 -2.28 1.99 4.21
N CYS A 18 -2.06 3.17 3.61
CA CYS A 18 -1.78 4.43 4.31
C CYS A 18 -0.54 4.46 5.24
N SER A 19 0.28 3.42 5.20
CA SER A 19 1.67 3.37 5.70
C SER A 19 2.67 3.72 4.59
N GLU A 20 3.94 3.95 4.94
CA GLU A 20 5.01 4.14 3.95
C GLU A 20 5.16 2.91 3.04
N PRO A 21 5.58 3.06 1.77
CA PRO A 21 5.76 1.94 0.86
C PRO A 21 6.68 0.85 1.45
N GLU A 22 7.73 1.24 2.18
CA GLU A 22 8.67 0.36 2.86
C GLU A 22 8.00 -0.44 3.98
N GLU A 23 7.16 0.20 4.80
CA GLU A 23 6.42 -0.45 5.89
C GLU A 23 5.38 -1.43 5.36
N VAL A 24 4.67 -1.04 4.29
CA VAL A 24 3.75 -1.91 3.57
C VAL A 24 4.51 -3.13 3.02
N SER A 25 5.66 -2.91 2.38
CA SER A 25 6.52 -3.97 1.84
C SER A 25 7.00 -4.94 2.92
N GLY A 26 7.44 -4.42 4.08
CA GLY A 26 7.88 -5.25 5.20
C GLY A 26 6.74 -6.04 5.87
N SER A 27 5.51 -5.55 5.77
CA SER A 27 4.34 -6.18 6.43
C SER A 27 3.59 -7.16 5.54
N LEU A 28 3.68 -7.01 4.22
CA LEU A 28 2.92 -7.82 3.26
C LEU A 28 3.19 -9.33 3.38
N PRO A 29 4.43 -9.82 3.59
CA PRO A 29 4.69 -11.24 3.82
C PRO A 29 3.99 -11.77 5.08
N ASN A 30 3.91 -10.96 6.14
CA ASN A 30 3.23 -11.34 7.37
C ASN A 30 1.72 -11.47 7.15
N LEU A 31 1.13 -10.53 6.40
CA LEU A 31 -0.27 -10.62 6.01
C LEU A 31 -0.54 -11.87 5.16
N ARG A 32 0.33 -12.15 4.19
CA ARG A 32 0.22 -13.34 3.34
C ARG A 32 0.28 -14.63 4.15
N ASN A 33 1.14 -14.71 5.16
CA ASN A 33 1.26 -15.88 6.04
C ASN A 33 0.04 -16.05 6.97
N ALA A 34 -0.69 -14.98 7.27
CA ALA A 34 -1.76 -14.97 8.26
C ALA A 34 -3.18 -15.07 7.68
N PHE A 35 -3.33 -14.97 6.36
CA PHE A 35 -4.59 -15.02 5.65
C PHE A 35 -4.38 -15.81 4.36
N ASP A 36 -5.34 -16.61 3.89
CA ASP A 36 -5.23 -17.39 2.64
C ASP A 36 -5.98 -16.76 1.46
N GLY A 37 -6.86 -15.78 1.71
CA GLY A 37 -7.64 -15.11 0.67
C GLY A 37 -6.88 -14.00 -0.07
N PRO A 38 -7.58 -13.19 -0.89
CA PRO A 38 -6.95 -12.10 -1.63
C PRO A 38 -6.32 -11.04 -0.73
N ILE A 39 -5.11 -10.62 -1.05
CA ILE A 39 -4.42 -9.53 -0.34
C ILE A 39 -4.06 -8.39 -1.29
N GLY A 40 -3.90 -7.19 -0.74
CA GLY A 40 -3.53 -6.02 -1.52
C GLY A 40 -2.76 -4.97 -0.73
N ALA A 41 -2.26 -3.97 -1.43
CA ALA A 41 -1.39 -2.94 -0.90
C ALA A 41 -1.61 -1.58 -1.59
N TYR A 42 -1.80 -0.51 -0.83
CA TYR A 42 -1.85 0.85 -1.37
C TYR A 42 -1.32 1.88 -0.35
N SER A 43 -0.03 2.20 -0.47
CA SER A 43 0.71 3.04 0.49
C SER A 43 0.43 4.54 0.32
N GLN A 44 0.81 5.33 1.31
CA GLN A 44 0.96 6.79 1.16
C GLN A 44 2.36 7.15 0.65
N ILE A 45 2.51 8.34 0.06
CA ILE A 45 3.80 8.89 -0.43
C ILE A 45 3.98 10.37 -0.04
N GLY A 46 3.61 10.74 1.18
CA GLY A 46 3.67 12.14 1.62
C GLY A 46 2.86 12.48 2.87
N TYR A 47 2.25 11.48 3.51
CA TYR A 47 1.53 11.60 4.76
C TYR A 47 2.29 10.89 5.89
N ARG A 48 3.24 11.59 6.53
CA ARG A 48 3.74 11.18 7.86
C ARG A 48 2.86 11.82 8.93
N PRO A 49 2.05 11.06 9.69
CA PRO A 49 1.14 11.66 10.65
C PRO A 49 1.93 12.31 11.79
N ILE A 50 1.83 13.62 11.90
CA ILE A 50 1.88 14.30 13.20
C ILE A 50 0.59 15.10 13.34
N ALA A 51 -0.54 14.42 13.25
CA ALA A 51 -1.80 15.00 13.69
C ALA A 51 -2.86 13.93 13.93
N PRO A 52 -3.68 14.05 15.00
CA PRO A 52 -4.98 13.38 15.03
C PRO A 52 -5.82 13.80 13.82
N LEU A 53 -6.80 12.97 13.45
CA LEU A 53 -7.75 13.24 12.35
C LEU A 53 -8.21 14.72 12.38
N GLY A 54 -7.77 15.51 11.40
CA GLY A 54 -8.08 16.94 11.28
C GLY A 54 -6.95 17.94 11.56
N GLY A 55 -5.70 17.51 11.81
CA GLY A 55 -4.56 18.44 11.89
C GLY A 55 -3.82 18.66 10.55
N GLU A 56 -2.85 19.57 10.59
CA GLU A 56 -2.13 20.05 9.40
C GLU A 56 -1.33 18.96 8.68
N GLU A 57 -1.11 19.17 7.38
CA GLU A 57 -0.28 18.30 6.54
C GLU A 57 1.11 18.09 7.15
N SER A 58 1.68 16.92 6.88
CA SER A 58 3.01 16.56 7.36
C SER A 58 4.06 17.58 6.94
N LYS A 59 4.83 18.10 7.91
CA LYS A 59 5.92 19.06 7.64
C LYS A 59 7.18 18.40 7.03
N ASN A 60 7.22 17.07 6.94
CA ASN A 60 8.32 16.31 6.34
C ASN A 60 7.77 15.42 5.20
N PRO A 61 7.46 15.99 4.03
CA PRO A 61 7.21 15.19 2.85
C PRO A 61 8.47 14.38 2.50
N LEU A 62 8.29 13.16 2.01
CA LEU A 62 9.37 12.43 1.36
C LEU A 62 9.92 13.29 0.18
N PRO A 63 11.22 13.19 -0.16
CA PRO A 63 11.78 13.94 -1.25
C PRO A 63 11.07 13.59 -2.58
N PRO A 64 10.96 14.53 -3.55
CA PRO A 64 10.22 14.32 -4.79
C PRO A 64 10.61 13.07 -5.60
N GLY A 65 11.87 12.63 -5.52
CA GLY A 65 12.35 11.40 -6.17
C GLY A 65 11.74 10.12 -5.56
N GLU A 66 11.57 10.10 -4.24
CA GLU A 66 10.95 8.98 -3.52
C GLU A 66 9.43 8.93 -3.73
N ASN A 67 8.80 10.08 -3.98
CA ASN A 67 7.38 10.20 -4.31
C ASN A 67 7.08 10.14 -5.80
N SER A 68 8.01 9.67 -6.63
CA SER A 68 7.79 9.69 -8.07
C SER A 68 6.81 8.58 -8.52
N PRO A 69 6.06 8.78 -9.62
CA PRO A 69 5.22 7.74 -10.22
C PRO A 69 5.96 6.43 -10.51
N VAL A 70 7.21 6.52 -10.98
CA VAL A 70 8.04 5.35 -11.27
C VAL A 70 8.40 4.63 -9.98
N ARG A 71 8.83 5.36 -8.95
CA ARG A 71 9.22 4.75 -7.68
C ARG A 71 8.08 3.97 -7.03
N LEU A 72 6.87 4.53 -7.02
CA LEU A 72 5.72 3.82 -6.46
C LEU A 72 5.31 2.61 -7.32
N ALA A 73 5.52 2.65 -8.64
CA ALA A 73 5.29 1.49 -9.51
C ALA A 73 6.31 0.36 -9.25
N GLU A 74 7.57 0.67 -8.90
CA GLU A 74 8.54 -0.35 -8.48
C GLU A 74 8.06 -1.10 -7.23
N PHE A 75 7.59 -0.37 -6.22
CA PHE A 75 6.97 -0.99 -5.04
C PHE A 75 5.75 -1.84 -5.39
N ALA A 76 4.87 -1.35 -6.27
CA ALA A 76 3.72 -2.11 -6.72
C ALA A 76 4.13 -3.42 -7.42
N SER A 77 5.20 -3.40 -8.23
CA SER A 77 5.76 -4.60 -8.85
C SER A 77 6.23 -5.61 -7.80
N ASP A 78 6.94 -5.14 -6.77
CA ASP A 78 7.40 -6.00 -5.68
C ASP A 78 6.23 -6.59 -4.88
N TRP A 79 5.18 -5.80 -4.61
CA TRP A 79 3.98 -6.29 -3.91
C TRP A 79 3.23 -7.35 -4.72
N LEU A 80 3.12 -7.18 -6.03
CA LEU A 80 2.55 -8.19 -6.92
C LEU A 80 3.38 -9.49 -6.85
N ALA A 81 4.71 -9.40 -6.86
CA ALA A 81 5.59 -10.56 -6.71
C ALA A 81 5.45 -11.26 -5.33
N MET A 82 5.07 -10.52 -4.29
CA MET A 82 4.74 -11.06 -2.96
C MET A 82 3.32 -11.65 -2.87
N GLY A 83 2.55 -11.65 -3.97
CA GLY A 83 1.22 -12.24 -4.03
C GLY A 83 0.07 -11.27 -3.75
N ALA A 84 0.31 -9.96 -3.78
CA ALA A 84 -0.78 -8.98 -3.85
C ALA A 84 -1.52 -9.12 -5.18
N GLN A 85 -2.85 -8.96 -5.13
CA GLN A 85 -3.72 -8.99 -6.31
C GLN A 85 -4.36 -7.63 -6.61
N ILE A 86 -4.27 -6.71 -5.66
CA ILE A 86 -4.75 -5.35 -5.76
C ILE A 86 -3.64 -4.42 -5.28
N VAL A 87 -3.18 -3.55 -6.17
CA VAL A 87 -2.16 -2.54 -5.87
C VAL A 87 -2.67 -1.15 -6.22
N GLY A 88 -2.25 -0.15 -5.46
CA GLY A 88 -2.69 1.23 -5.70
C GLY A 88 -1.95 2.25 -4.84
N GLY A 89 -2.59 3.40 -4.69
CA GLY A 89 -2.07 4.53 -3.93
C GLY A 89 -3.07 5.09 -2.92
N CYS A 90 -2.55 5.66 -1.83
CA CYS A 90 -3.31 6.36 -0.79
C CYS A 90 -2.95 7.86 -0.81
N CYS A 91 -2.67 8.47 0.35
CA CYS A 91 -2.37 9.90 0.46
C CYS A 91 -1.18 10.33 -0.42
N ALA A 92 -1.31 11.54 -0.98
CA ALA A 92 -0.36 12.17 -1.92
C ALA A 92 -0.14 11.45 -3.26
N THR A 93 -0.81 10.32 -3.51
CA THR A 93 -0.79 9.68 -4.83
C THR A 93 -1.69 10.43 -5.82
N THR A 94 -1.38 10.30 -7.11
CA THR A 94 -2.04 11.02 -8.21
C THR A 94 -2.31 10.09 -9.39
N PRO A 95 -3.14 10.49 -10.38
CA PRO A 95 -3.35 9.68 -11.58
C PRO A 95 -2.08 9.30 -12.34
N ALA A 96 -1.01 10.11 -12.25
CA ALA A 96 0.28 9.79 -12.86
C ALA A 96 0.92 8.54 -12.23
N HIS A 97 0.77 8.36 -10.92
CA HIS A 97 1.23 7.17 -10.19
C HIS A 97 0.45 5.92 -10.64
N ILE A 98 -0.88 6.02 -10.70
CA ILE A 98 -1.72 4.91 -11.15
C ILE A 98 -1.41 4.53 -12.60
N LYS A 99 -1.18 5.51 -13.48
CA LYS A 99 -0.75 5.27 -14.87
C LYS A 99 0.64 4.61 -14.97
N ALA A 100 1.53 4.84 -14.02
CA ALA A 100 2.82 4.15 -13.98
C ALA A 100 2.64 2.69 -13.55
N MET A 101 1.83 2.43 -12.51
CA MET A 101 1.50 1.09 -12.04
C MET A 101 0.73 0.26 -13.06
N SER A 102 -0.20 0.86 -13.83
CA SER A 102 -1.04 0.11 -14.76
C SER A 102 -0.22 -0.62 -15.83
N LYS A 103 0.97 -0.09 -16.17
CA LYS A 103 1.91 -0.71 -17.12
C LYS A 103 2.47 -2.05 -16.65
N LEU A 104 2.28 -2.40 -15.38
CA LEU A 104 2.67 -3.70 -14.82
C LEU A 104 1.65 -4.81 -15.14
N LEU A 105 0.46 -4.44 -15.60
CA LEU A 105 -0.68 -5.33 -15.82
C LEU A 105 -0.96 -5.60 -17.31
N ASP A 106 -0.14 -5.03 -18.19
CA ASP A 106 -0.22 -5.21 -19.65
C ASP A 106 0.45 -6.50 -20.12
#